data_AF-A0A939HQ53-F1
#
_entry.id   AF-A0A939HQ53-F1
#
_cell.length_a   1.000
_cell.length_b   1.000
_cell.length_c   1.000
_cell.angle_alpha   90.00
_cell.angle_beta   90.00
_cell.angle_gamma   90.00
#
_symmetry.space_group_name_H-M   'P 1'
#
loop_
_entity.id
_entity.type
_entity.pdbx_description
1 polymer ?
#
loop_
_entity_poly.entity_id
_entity_poly.type
_entity_poly.pdbx_seq_one_letter_code
_entity_poly.pdbx_strand_id
1 'polypeptide(L)'
;MALSPNSGRGGDTVTVICRMPSGLVLDLYEQDDLKARALSAMPIMGPPVPKATVRLRGARRDPRFHPKSNQMLGMGGRTEVDAAFWSAWKEQNANYAPLKSGLIFAAAKESDAVSMLAERGQERTGLEGLDPDALQGVTPASKDDD
;
A
#
# COMPACT_ATOMS: atom_id res chain seq x y z
N MET A 1 1.10 -0.65 -23.68
CA MET A 1 0.49 -1.94 -23.29
C MET A 1 -0.41 -1.71 -22.10
N ALA A 2 -1.73 -1.73 -22.31
CA ALA A 2 -2.70 -1.61 -21.24
C ALA A 2 -2.90 -3.01 -20.62
N LEU A 3 -2.62 -3.15 -19.32
CA LEU A 3 -2.90 -4.36 -18.58
C LEU A 3 -4.43 -4.47 -18.41
N SER A 4 -5.03 -5.48 -19.05
CA SER A 4 -6.43 -5.84 -18.88
C SER A 4 -6.70 -6.16 -17.41
N PRO A 5 -7.83 -5.71 -16.82
CA PRO A 5 -8.24 -6.16 -15.50
C PRO A 5 -8.64 -7.62 -15.61
N ASN A 6 -7.92 -8.48 -14.88
CA ASN A 6 -8.20 -9.90 -14.78
C ASN A 6 -9.64 -10.08 -14.28
N SER A 7 -10.57 -10.42 -15.18
CA SER A 7 -11.96 -10.70 -14.85
C SER A 7 -12.06 -12.10 -14.25
N GLY A 8 -11.80 -12.20 -12.95
CA GLY A 8 -12.19 -13.35 -12.13
C GLY A 8 -13.72 -13.38 -12.01
N ARG A 9 -14.32 -14.56 -12.22
CA ARG A 9 -15.77 -14.79 -12.16
C ARG A 9 -16.35 -14.34 -10.82
N GLY A 10 -17.25 -13.37 -10.83
CA GLY A 10 -18.24 -13.08 -9.77
C GLY A 10 -17.76 -13.26 -8.33
N GLY A 11 -16.55 -12.77 -8.01
CA GLY A 11 -15.93 -12.94 -6.70
C GLY A 11 -16.17 -11.72 -5.82
N ASP A 12 -16.42 -11.95 -4.54
CA ASP A 12 -16.51 -10.89 -3.55
C ASP A 12 -15.28 -9.97 -3.64
N THR A 13 -15.50 -8.66 -3.63
CA THR A 13 -14.43 -7.65 -3.61
C THR A 13 -14.25 -7.11 -2.21
N VAL A 14 -13.01 -6.79 -1.84
CA VAL A 14 -12.69 -6.06 -0.62
C VAL A 14 -12.13 -4.69 -0.97
N THR A 15 -12.42 -3.70 -0.13
CA THR A 15 -11.78 -2.39 -0.20
C THR A 15 -10.50 -2.43 0.61
N VAL A 16 -9.35 -2.32 -0.07
CA VAL A 16 -8.04 -2.21 0.55
C VAL A 16 -7.64 -0.75 0.66
N ILE A 17 -7.28 -0.33 1.87
CA ILE A 17 -6.71 0.99 2.18
C ILE A 17 -5.20 0.89 2.21
N CYS A 18 -4.51 1.86 1.61
CA CYS A 18 -3.05 2.02 1.73
C CYS A 18 -2.70 3.43 2.18
N ARG A 19 -2.06 3.52 3.36
CA ARG A 19 -1.63 4.76 4.01
C ARG A 19 -0.26 5.26 3.54
N MET A 20 0.40 4.54 2.63
CA MET A 20 1.70 4.96 2.13
C MET A 20 1.58 6.02 1.03
N PRO A 21 2.52 6.97 0.91
CA PRO A 21 2.40 8.10 -0.01
C PRO A 21 2.11 7.73 -1.47
N SER A 22 2.92 6.82 -2.03
CA SER A 22 2.86 6.43 -3.45
C SER A 22 2.02 5.18 -3.73
N GLY A 23 1.55 4.51 -2.67
CA GLY A 23 0.86 3.22 -2.76
C GLY A 23 1.83 2.05 -2.79
N LEU A 24 1.32 0.89 -3.22
CA LEU A 24 2.08 -0.36 -3.30
C LEU A 24 1.71 -1.17 -4.53
N VAL A 25 2.64 -1.99 -4.99
CA VAL A 25 2.37 -3.08 -5.92
C VAL A 25 2.42 -4.37 -5.12
N LEU A 26 1.32 -5.12 -5.14
CA LEU A 26 1.19 -6.40 -4.47
C LEU A 26 1.35 -7.48 -5.53
N ASP A 27 2.44 -8.23 -5.44
CA ASP A 27 2.66 -9.40 -6.28
C ASP A 27 2.33 -10.67 -5.49
N LEU A 28 1.58 -11.56 -6.13
CA LEU A 28 1.28 -12.89 -5.64
C LEU A 28 2.05 -13.89 -6.50
N TYR A 29 2.82 -14.77 -5.89
CA TYR A 29 3.64 -15.77 -6.59
C TYR A 29 3.14 -17.18 -6.33
N GLU A 30 3.25 -18.06 -7.32
CA GLU A 30 3.06 -19.49 -7.15
C GLU A 30 4.21 -20.08 -6.31
N GLN A 31 3.87 -20.66 -5.16
CA GLN A 31 4.88 -21.16 -4.22
C GLN A 31 5.67 -22.34 -4.78
N ASP A 32 5.04 -23.20 -5.57
CA ASP A 32 5.71 -24.35 -6.16
C ASP A 32 6.70 -23.92 -7.24
N ASP A 33 6.39 -22.87 -8.01
CA ASP A 33 7.34 -22.26 -8.95
C ASP A 33 8.53 -21.62 -8.21
N LEU A 34 8.27 -20.92 -7.10
CA LEU A 34 9.33 -20.35 -6.27
C LEU A 34 10.24 -21.44 -5.67
N LYS A 35 9.67 -22.54 -5.18
CA LYS A 35 10.43 -23.68 -4.65
C LYS A 35 11.23 -24.37 -5.75
N ALA A 36 10.62 -24.63 -6.91
CA ALA A 36 11.32 -25.25 -8.04
C ALA A 36 12.50 -24.38 -8.49
N ARG A 37 12.33 -23.06 -8.51
CA ARG A 37 13.42 -22.11 -8.79
C ARG A 37 14.51 -22.15 -7.73
N ALA A 38 14.15 -22.19 -6.45
CA ALA A 38 15.10 -22.24 -5.34
C ALA A 38 15.90 -23.55 -5.29
N LEU A 39 15.31 -24.66 -5.74
CA LEU A 39 15.93 -25.98 -5.79
C LEU A 39 16.66 -26.28 -7.11
N SER A 40 16.65 -25.35 -8.07
CA SER A 40 17.29 -25.54 -9.37
C SER A 40 18.79 -25.70 -9.25
N ALA A 41 19.34 -26.74 -9.89
CA ALA A 41 20.80 -26.99 -9.93
C ALA A 41 21.56 -25.94 -10.75
N MET A 42 20.90 -25.26 -11.69
CA MET A 42 21.46 -24.14 -12.44
C MET A 42 20.85 -22.82 -11.95
N PRO A 43 21.64 -21.74 -11.83
CA PRO A 43 21.14 -20.44 -11.41
C PRO A 43 20.14 -19.90 -12.44
N ILE A 44 18.92 -19.60 -11.98
CA ILE A 44 17.89 -18.96 -12.79
C ILE A 44 18.10 -17.46 -12.69
N MET A 45 18.60 -16.85 -13.77
CA MET A 45 19.03 -15.44 -13.80
C MET A 45 17.86 -14.44 -13.89
N GLY A 46 16.66 -14.88 -14.22
CA GLY A 46 15.47 -14.03 -14.34
C GLY A 46 14.65 -13.97 -13.06
N PRO A 47 14.02 -12.82 -12.74
CA PRO A 47 13.14 -12.73 -11.57
C PRO A 47 11.96 -13.71 -11.69
N PRO A 48 11.37 -14.14 -10.56
CA PRO A 48 10.13 -14.89 -10.59
C PRO A 48 9.03 -14.03 -11.21
N VAL A 49 8.15 -14.66 -11.99
CA VAL A 49 7.00 -13.98 -12.59
C VAL A 49 5.83 -14.09 -11.62
N PRO A 50 5.19 -12.98 -11.23
CA PRO A 50 3.99 -13.04 -10.40
C PRO A 50 2.85 -13.76 -11.11
N LYS A 51 2.08 -14.55 -10.37
CA LYS A 51 0.79 -15.09 -10.79
C LYS A 51 -0.22 -13.98 -11.03
N ALA A 52 -0.23 -12.99 -10.14
CA ALA A 52 -1.13 -11.86 -10.18
C ALA A 52 -0.48 -10.64 -9.51
N THR A 53 -0.82 -9.46 -10.03
CA THR A 53 -0.30 -8.18 -9.54
C THR A 53 -1.45 -7.21 -9.34
N VAL A 54 -1.51 -6.55 -8.18
CA VAL A 54 -2.50 -5.52 -7.86
C VAL A 54 -1.79 -4.26 -7.37
N ARG A 55 -2.12 -3.10 -7.96
CA ARG A 55 -1.56 -1.81 -7.54
C ARG A 55 -2.50 -1.07 -6.60
N LEU A 56 -2.13 -0.99 -5.32
CA LEU A 56 -2.80 -0.16 -4.34
C LEU A 56 -2.50 1.32 -4.57
N ARG A 57 -3.55 2.14 -4.55
CA ARG A 57 -3.43 3.60 -4.51
C ARG A 57 -2.95 4.04 -3.14
N GLY A 58 -1.99 4.96 -3.10
CA GLY A 58 -1.46 5.53 -1.86
C GLY A 58 -2.28 6.68 -1.29
N ALA A 59 -1.86 7.17 -0.12
CA ALA A 59 -2.47 8.28 0.61
C ALA A 59 -2.58 9.57 -0.21
N ARG A 60 -1.69 9.84 -1.18
CA ARG A 60 -1.81 10.99 -2.10
C ARG A 60 -3.04 10.94 -3.02
N ARG A 61 -3.71 9.78 -3.08
CA ARG A 61 -4.95 9.58 -3.84
C ARG A 61 -6.19 9.62 -2.95
N ASP A 62 -6.05 9.99 -1.67
CA ASP A 62 -7.20 10.27 -0.80
C ASP A 62 -7.91 11.55 -1.29
N PRO A 63 -9.26 11.58 -1.34
CA PRO A 63 -10.01 12.77 -1.75
C PRO A 63 -9.74 14.03 -0.92
N ARG A 64 -9.27 13.88 0.33
CA ARG A 64 -8.95 14.99 1.24
C ARG A 64 -7.52 15.52 1.07
N PHE A 65 -6.68 14.84 0.29
CA PHE A 65 -5.29 15.24 0.10
C PHE A 65 -5.18 16.45 -0.82
N HIS A 66 -4.46 17.48 -0.39
CA HIS A 66 -4.13 18.64 -1.21
C HIS A 66 -2.61 18.83 -1.33
N PRO A 67 -2.03 18.99 -2.54
CA PRO A 67 -0.59 19.08 -2.72
C PRO A 67 0.08 20.22 -1.96
N LYS A 68 -0.61 21.35 -1.75
CA LYS A 68 -0.07 22.51 -1.02
C LYS A 68 0.05 22.29 0.50
N SER A 69 -0.88 21.54 1.10
CA SER A 69 -0.80 21.23 2.54
C SER A 69 0.10 20.02 2.79
N ASN A 70 0.18 19.09 1.84
CA ASN A 70 0.96 17.86 1.92
C ASN A 70 0.73 17.06 3.22
N GLN A 71 -0.44 17.22 3.86
CA GLN A 71 -0.81 16.52 5.07
C GLN A 71 -1.21 15.09 4.71
N MET A 72 -0.46 14.11 5.20
CA MET A 72 -0.70 12.69 4.91
C MET A 72 -1.26 11.91 6.11
N LEU A 73 -1.21 12.52 7.31
CA LEU A 73 -1.73 11.92 8.53
C LEU A 73 -3.23 11.70 8.39
N GLY A 74 -3.64 10.46 8.62
CA GLY A 74 -5.02 9.99 8.48
C GLY A 74 -5.54 9.90 7.04
N MET A 75 -4.66 10.01 6.04
CA MET A 75 -5.00 9.81 4.63
C MET A 75 -4.75 8.36 4.19
N GLY A 76 -5.52 7.90 3.21
CA GLY A 76 -5.38 6.56 2.66
C GLY A 76 -5.98 6.44 1.27
N GLY A 77 -5.25 5.80 0.35
CA GLY A 77 -5.79 5.47 -0.96
C GLY A 77 -6.67 4.23 -0.88
N ARG A 78 -7.78 4.25 -1.62
CA ARG A 78 -8.77 3.15 -1.70
C ARG A 78 -8.57 2.39 -3.00
N THR A 79 -8.54 1.07 -2.91
CA THR A 79 -8.44 0.18 -4.07
C THR A 79 -9.37 -1.00 -3.86
N GLU A 80 -10.27 -1.25 -4.81
CA GLU A 80 -11.05 -2.50 -4.84
C GLU A 80 -10.16 -3.63 -5.32
N VAL A 81 -10.16 -4.73 -4.56
CA VAL A 81 -9.31 -5.89 -4.81
C VAL A 81 -10.18 -7.14 -4.67
N ASP A 82 -9.94 -8.14 -5.50
CA ASP A 82 -10.57 -9.45 -5.38
C ASP A 82 -10.28 -10.07 -4.00
N ALA A 83 -11.30 -10.57 -3.30
CA ALA A 83 -11.17 -11.09 -1.95
C ALA A 83 -10.25 -12.33 -1.89
N ALA A 84 -10.30 -13.19 -2.91
CA ALA A 84 -9.45 -14.38 -2.97
C ALA A 84 -7.98 -13.99 -3.16
N PHE A 85 -7.70 -13.02 -4.03
CA PHE A 85 -6.36 -12.44 -4.17
C PHE A 85 -5.87 -11.87 -2.84
N TRP A 86 -6.67 -11.02 -2.17
CA TRP A 86 -6.25 -10.39 -0.92
C TRP A 86 -5.98 -11.42 0.18
N SER A 87 -6.82 -12.45 0.30
CA SER A 87 -6.63 -13.51 1.28
C SER A 87 -5.33 -14.29 1.02
N ALA A 88 -5.11 -14.75 -0.21
CA ALA A 88 -3.89 -15.48 -0.59
C ALA A 88 -2.63 -14.62 -0.42
N TRP A 89 -2.72 -13.33 -0.78
CA TRP A 89 -1.59 -12.41 -0.65
C TRP A 89 -1.20 -12.18 0.81
N LYS A 90 -2.18 -12.02 1.72
CA LYS A 90 -1.92 -11.90 3.17
C LYS A 90 -1.27 -13.15 3.75
N GLU A 91 -1.70 -14.34 3.31
CA GLU A 91 -1.10 -15.60 3.77
C GLU A 91 0.36 -15.70 3.33
N GLN A 92 0.64 -15.40 2.05
CA GLN A 92 2.02 -15.39 1.53
C GLN A 92 2.90 -14.31 2.19
N ASN A 93 2.33 -13.17 2.57
CA ASN A 93 3.06 -11.98 3.04
C ASN A 93 2.72 -11.61 4.51
N ALA A 94 2.38 -12.59 5.35
CA ALA A 94 1.92 -12.35 6.72
C ALA A 94 2.90 -11.52 7.58
N ASN A 95 4.20 -11.61 7.27
CA ASN A 95 5.25 -10.89 7.97
C ASN A 95 5.61 -9.52 7.37
N TYR A 96 4.93 -9.09 6.31
CA TYR A 96 5.22 -7.84 5.63
C TYR A 96 4.89 -6.65 6.53
N ALA A 97 5.88 -5.79 6.77
CA ALA A 97 5.79 -4.73 7.76
C ALA A 97 4.56 -3.81 7.59
N PRO A 98 4.22 -3.32 6.38
CA PRO A 98 3.00 -2.54 6.16
C PRO A 98 1.69 -3.23 6.56
N LEU A 99 1.62 -4.56 6.48
CA LEU A 99 0.46 -5.32 6.92
C LEU A 99 0.41 -5.37 8.46
N LYS A 100 1.56 -5.66 9.10
CA LYS A 100 1.67 -5.74 10.57
C LYS A 100 1.45 -4.41 11.26
N SER A 101 1.92 -3.32 10.68
CA SER A 101 1.81 -1.98 11.24
C SER A 101 0.50 -1.27 10.86
N GLY A 102 -0.43 -1.94 10.19
CA GLY A 102 -1.72 -1.35 9.80
C GLY A 102 -1.61 -0.22 8.78
N LEU A 103 -0.52 -0.18 8.00
CA LEU A 103 -0.37 0.75 6.87
C LEU A 103 -1.17 0.29 5.64
N ILE A 104 -1.43 -1.01 5.53
CA ILE A 104 -2.41 -1.59 4.63
C ILE A 104 -3.40 -2.46 5.40
N PHE A 105 -4.68 -2.34 5.08
CA PHE A 105 -5.75 -3.14 5.66
C PHE A 105 -6.95 -3.16 4.71
N ALA A 106 -7.86 -4.10 4.90
CA ALA A 106 -9.03 -4.23 4.04
C ALA A 106 -10.29 -4.48 4.85
N ALA A 107 -11.42 -4.03 4.31
CA ALA A 107 -12.75 -4.39 4.77
C ALA A 107 -13.62 -4.83 3.59
N ALA A 108 -14.67 -5.61 3.86
CA ALA A 108 -15.60 -6.06 2.83
C ALA A 108 -16.37 -4.89 2.19
N LYS A 109 -16.74 -3.89 3.01
CA LYS A 109 -17.44 -2.69 2.55
C LYS A 109 -16.52 -1.47 2.60
N GLU A 110 -16.69 -0.57 1.63
CA GLU A 110 -15.95 0.68 1.59
C GLU A 110 -16.22 1.55 2.84
N SER A 111 -17.47 1.61 3.32
CA SER A 111 -17.84 2.34 4.54
C SER A 111 -17.01 1.91 5.75
N ASP A 112 -16.81 0.61 5.89
CA ASP A 112 -16.10 0.03 7.03
C ASP A 112 -14.60 0.32 6.90
N ALA A 113 -14.06 0.23 5.68
CA ALA A 113 -12.67 0.60 5.39
C ALA A 113 -12.39 2.09 5.68
N VAL A 114 -13.35 2.97 5.39
CA VAL A 114 -13.26 4.40 5.71
C VAL A 114 -13.33 4.65 7.22
N SER A 115 -14.24 3.98 7.93
CA SER A 115 -14.31 4.06 9.40
C SER A 115 -13.00 3.61 10.04
N MET A 116 -12.43 2.48 9.61
CA MET A 116 -11.13 1.99 10.08
C MET A 116 -10.00 2.99 9.79
N LEU A 117 -10.02 3.67 8.64
CA LEU A 117 -9.06 4.71 8.33
C LEU A 117 -9.20 5.93 9.25
N ALA A 118 -10.44 6.32 9.57
CA ALA A 118 -10.72 7.43 10.47
C ALA A 118 -10.27 7.14 11.91
N GLU A 119 -10.53 5.94 12.42
CA GLU A 119 -10.07 5.48 13.75
C GLU A 119 -8.55 5.53 13.87
N ARG A 120 -7.85 5.12 12.81
CA ARG A 120 -6.37 5.14 12.72
C ARG A 120 -5.83 6.49 12.30
N GLY A 121 -6.70 7.49 12.14
CA GLY A 121 -6.39 8.77 11.52
C GLY A 121 -5.34 9.59 12.29
N GLN A 122 -5.29 9.41 13.61
CA GLN A 122 -4.36 10.13 14.50
C GLN A 122 -3.06 9.34 14.76
N GLU A 123 -3.00 8.07 14.33
CA GLU A 123 -1.82 7.24 14.52
C GLU A 123 -0.73 7.66 13.54
N ARG A 124 0.43 8.08 14.05
CA ARG A 124 1.57 8.42 13.21
C ARG A 124 2.07 7.18 12.48
N THR A 125 2.18 7.29 11.15
CA THR A 125 2.71 6.22 10.28
C THR A 125 4.24 6.16 10.27
N GLY A 126 4.91 7.22 10.74
CA GLY A 126 6.34 7.44 10.55
C GLY A 126 6.71 7.90 9.14
N LEU A 127 5.74 8.01 8.22
CA LEU A 127 5.91 8.47 6.84
C LEU A 127 5.42 9.92 6.63
N GLU A 128 5.02 10.56 7.72
CA GLU A 128 4.56 11.95 7.73
C GLU A 128 5.74 12.91 7.55
N GLY A 129 5.46 14.11 7.06
CA GLY A 129 6.44 15.19 7.04
C GLY A 129 6.99 15.48 8.44
N LEU A 130 8.28 15.84 8.50
CA LEU A 130 8.86 16.34 9.74
C LEU A 130 8.26 17.71 10.06
N ASP A 131 7.99 17.94 11.33
CA ASP A 131 7.56 19.25 11.84
C ASP A 131 8.77 20.19 11.79
N PRO A 132 8.77 21.23 10.93
CA PRO A 132 9.90 22.14 10.79
C PRO A 132 10.28 22.85 12.10
N ASP A 133 9.30 23.13 12.95
CA ASP A 133 9.50 23.89 14.19
C ASP A 133 10.06 23.01 15.32
N ALA A 134 9.95 21.68 15.18
CA ALA A 134 10.49 20.70 16.12
C ALA A 134 11.87 20.15 15.71
N LEU A 135 12.46 20.64 14.61
CA LEU A 135 13.77 20.20 14.14
C LEU A 135 14.90 20.85 14.95
N GLN A 136 15.56 20.08 15.80
CA GLN A 136 16.75 20.53 16.51
C GLN A 136 17.92 20.75 15.55
N GLY A 137 18.55 21.93 15.61
CA GLY A 137 19.75 22.26 14.83
C GLY A 137 19.51 22.67 13.38
N VAL A 138 18.25 22.86 12.96
CA VAL A 138 17.91 23.37 11.64
C VAL A 138 17.37 24.80 11.78
N THR A 139 18.06 25.79 11.23
CA THR A 139 17.56 27.15 11.11
C THR A 139 16.70 27.24 9.84
N PRO A 140 15.42 27.66 9.92
CA PRO A 140 14.63 27.93 8.73
C PRO A 140 15.37 28.92 7.85
N ALA A 141 15.44 28.65 6.54
CA ALA A 141 15.90 29.64 5.59
C ALA A 141 14.92 30.81 5.67
N SER A 142 15.35 31.90 6.31
CA SER A 142 14.62 33.15 6.38
C SER A 142 14.05 33.45 5.00
N LYS A 143 12.77 33.79 4.91
CA LYS A 143 12.24 34.42 3.71
C LYS A 143 13.10 35.66 3.48
N ASP A 144 13.86 35.68 2.38
CA ASP A 144 14.46 36.93 1.91
C ASP A 144 13.33 37.95 1.74
N ASP A 145 13.43 39.04 2.49
CA ASP A 145 12.61 40.23 2.34
C ASP A 145 12.81 40.81 0.93
N ASP A 146 11.75 40.85 0.13
CA ASP A 146 11.55 41.75 -1.02
C ASP A 146 10.06 42.16 -1.10
#